data_AF-A0A821K472-F1
#
_entry.id   AF-A0A821K472-F1
#
_cell.length_a   1.000
_cell.length_b   1.000
_cell.length_c   1.000
_cell.angle_alpha   90.00
_cell.angle_beta   90.00
_cell.angle_gamma   90.00
#
_symmetry.space_group_name_H-M   'P 1'
#
loop_
_entity.id
_entity.type
_entity.pdbx_description
1 polymer ?
#
loop_
_entity_poly.entity_id
_entity_poly.type
_entity_poly.pdbx_seq_one_letter_code
_entity_poly.pdbx_strand_id
1 'polypeptide(L)'
;EQLSLLTYPPQIYVVLTNGKDENNAAYCRNESVIVMPLRIVLGRNISQIFAHELFHIWSKWHTNLTIRDELYASIGYHKIPVEKSIEFPASLQKIKMTNPDAPFVLKYYIELEKVGDQSGKKYKCTPILHASRLFDPQISTNFFDYLVATTLILDDESYEPLEPIQYLSYTEASNFFHQIGYNTNYT
;
A
#
# COMPACT_ATOMS: atom_id res chain seq x y z
N GLU A 1 -14.57 25.90 2.65
CA GLU A 1 -13.74 25.63 1.47
C GLU A 1 -13.05 24.26 1.49
N GLN A 2 -12.27 23.86 2.51
CA GLN A 2 -11.58 22.56 2.48
C GLN A 2 -12.48 21.30 2.38
N LEU A 3 -13.73 21.35 2.86
CA LEU A 3 -14.66 20.22 2.79
C LEU A 3 -15.16 19.91 1.36
N SER A 4 -15.09 20.85 0.41
CA SER A 4 -15.48 20.58 -0.98
C SER A 4 -14.49 19.67 -1.72
N LEU A 5 -13.34 19.37 -1.11
CA LEU A 5 -12.31 18.46 -1.62
C LEU A 5 -12.53 17.00 -1.16
N LEU A 6 -13.42 16.78 -0.19
CA LEU A 6 -13.76 15.44 0.32
C LEU A 6 -14.98 14.89 -0.42
N THR A 7 -14.82 14.66 -1.71
CA THR A 7 -15.88 14.04 -2.52
C THR A 7 -15.87 12.52 -2.35
N TYR A 8 -17.04 11.91 -2.25
CA TYR A 8 -17.22 10.47 -2.11
C TYR A 8 -18.23 9.99 -3.16
N PRO A 9 -18.27 8.66 -3.43
CA PRO A 9 -19.43 8.09 -4.10
C PRO A 9 -20.73 8.51 -3.39
N PRO A 10 -21.83 8.71 -4.12
CA PRO A 10 -23.11 9.16 -3.54
C PRO A 10 -23.67 8.15 -2.52
N GLN A 11 -23.24 6.90 -2.59
CA GLN A 11 -23.61 5.85 -1.67
C GLN A 11 -22.39 4.97 -1.37
N ILE A 12 -22.18 4.70 -0.09
CA ILE A 12 -21.19 3.73 0.39
C ILE A 12 -21.95 2.60 1.07
N TYR A 13 -21.70 1.37 0.66
CA TYR A 13 -22.27 0.16 1.24
C TYR A 13 -21.36 -0.38 2.33
N VAL A 14 -21.93 -0.73 3.47
CA VAL A 14 -21.21 -1.43 4.55
C VAL A 14 -21.77 -2.84 4.64
N VAL A 15 -20.94 -3.83 4.30
CA VAL A 15 -21.29 -5.25 4.32
C VAL A 15 -20.69 -5.91 5.54
N LEU A 16 -21.52 -6.55 6.36
CA LEU A 16 -21.06 -7.27 7.55
C LEU A 16 -20.76 -8.74 7.20
N THR A 17 -19.62 -9.25 7.64
CA THR A 17 -19.22 -10.65 7.41
C THR A 17 -18.82 -11.35 8.71
N ASN A 18 -18.66 -12.67 8.65
CA ASN A 18 -18.05 -13.44 9.73
C ASN A 18 -16.52 -13.34 9.76
N GLY A 19 -15.91 -12.59 8.82
CA GLY A 19 -14.47 -12.35 8.72
C GLY A 19 -13.65 -13.47 8.10
N LYS A 20 -14.24 -14.60 7.70
CA LYS A 20 -13.48 -15.72 7.12
C LYS A 20 -13.01 -15.45 5.69
N ASP A 21 -13.56 -14.43 5.05
CA ASP A 21 -13.27 -14.02 3.69
C ASP A 21 -11.89 -13.34 3.55
N GLU A 22 -11.47 -12.53 4.51
CA GLU A 22 -10.17 -11.81 4.50
C GLU A 22 -9.47 -11.87 5.87
N ASN A 23 -9.40 -13.07 6.45
CA ASN A 23 -8.69 -13.34 7.71
C ASN A 23 -9.02 -12.37 8.87
N ASN A 24 -10.29 -12.00 8.96
CA ASN A 24 -10.88 -11.08 9.91
C ASN A 24 -10.40 -9.62 9.82
N ALA A 25 -9.84 -9.20 8.69
CA ALA A 25 -9.59 -7.80 8.38
C ALA A 25 -10.83 -7.11 7.79
N ALA A 26 -10.92 -5.80 8.01
CA ALA A 26 -11.76 -4.96 7.18
C ALA A 26 -11.02 -4.68 5.87
N TYR A 27 -11.78 -4.42 4.81
CA TYR A 27 -11.22 -4.09 3.50
C TYR A 27 -12.25 -3.37 2.63
N CYS A 28 -11.75 -2.68 1.61
CA CYS A 28 -12.60 -2.10 0.59
C CYS A 28 -12.75 -3.01 -0.63
N ARG A 29 -13.95 -3.07 -1.19
CA ARG A 29 -14.24 -3.74 -2.47
C ARG A 29 -14.86 -2.76 -3.45
N ASN A 30 -14.35 -2.76 -4.68
CA ASN A 30 -14.74 -1.79 -5.72
C ASN A 30 -14.57 -0.34 -5.22
N GLU A 31 -15.39 0.59 -5.74
CA GLU A 31 -15.27 2.03 -5.43
C GLU A 31 -16.13 2.50 -4.25
N SER A 32 -17.01 1.66 -3.70
CA SER A 32 -18.03 2.11 -2.76
C SER A 32 -18.45 1.09 -1.70
N VAL A 33 -17.75 -0.04 -1.56
CA VAL A 33 -18.09 -1.07 -0.57
C VAL A 33 -17.01 -1.19 0.49
N ILE A 34 -17.40 -1.05 1.75
CA ILE A 34 -16.60 -1.40 2.92
C ILE A 34 -17.11 -2.75 3.43
N VAL A 35 -16.23 -3.73 3.52
CA VAL A 35 -16.54 -5.03 4.11
C VAL A 35 -15.96 -5.08 5.51
N MET A 36 -16.79 -5.43 6.49
CA MET A 36 -16.42 -5.37 7.90
C MET A 36 -16.82 -6.64 8.66
N PRO A 37 -15.85 -7.37 9.22
CA PRO A 37 -16.12 -8.48 10.11
C PRO A 37 -16.88 -8.03 11.36
N LEU A 38 -17.89 -8.81 11.79
CA LEU A 38 -18.68 -8.52 12.98
C LEU A 38 -17.82 -8.31 14.23
N ARG A 39 -16.72 -9.05 14.37
CA ARG A 39 -15.79 -8.88 15.50
C ARG A 39 -15.13 -7.50 15.55
N ILE A 40 -14.92 -6.85 14.40
CA ILE A 40 -14.38 -5.49 14.31
C ILE A 40 -15.45 -4.48 14.73
N VAL A 41 -16.68 -4.67 14.29
CA VAL A 41 -17.84 -3.83 14.69
C VAL A 41 -18.03 -3.80 16.19
N LEU A 42 -17.89 -4.95 16.85
CA LEU A 42 -18.03 -5.09 18.29
C LEU A 42 -16.79 -4.62 19.08
N GLY A 43 -15.72 -4.24 18.40
CA GLY A 43 -14.46 -3.78 19.00
C GLY A 43 -14.46 -2.30 19.36
N ARG A 44 -13.49 -1.87 20.18
CA ARG A 44 -13.37 -0.48 20.66
C ARG A 44 -12.86 0.52 19.62
N ASN A 45 -12.26 0.05 18.52
CA ASN A 45 -11.58 0.89 17.52
C ASN A 45 -12.37 1.01 16.21
N ILE A 46 -13.67 0.74 16.23
CA ILE A 46 -14.55 0.75 15.05
C ILE A 46 -14.45 2.05 14.25
N SER A 47 -14.46 3.21 14.91
CA SER A 47 -14.41 4.51 14.24
C SER A 47 -13.08 4.74 13.51
N GLN A 48 -11.96 4.29 14.09
CA GLN A 48 -10.64 4.40 13.47
C GLN A 48 -10.53 3.48 12.25
N ILE A 49 -11.02 2.25 12.36
CA ILE A 49 -11.03 1.30 11.24
C ILE A 49 -11.98 1.78 10.15
N PHE A 50 -13.17 2.28 10.50
CA PHE A 50 -14.10 2.82 9.51
C PHE A 50 -13.53 4.06 8.80
N ALA A 51 -12.83 4.94 9.53
CA ALA A 51 -12.14 6.08 8.92
C ALA A 51 -11.02 5.63 7.98
N HIS A 52 -10.28 4.57 8.33
CA HIS A 52 -9.27 3.95 7.47
C HIS A 52 -9.89 3.44 6.16
N GLU A 53 -10.98 2.67 6.23
CA GLU A 53 -11.66 2.17 5.03
C GLU A 53 -12.29 3.30 4.20
N LEU A 54 -12.86 4.32 4.85
CA LEU A 54 -13.35 5.50 4.16
C LEU A 54 -12.23 6.25 3.42
N PHE A 55 -11.03 6.32 3.98
CA PHE A 55 -9.88 6.91 3.30
C PHE A 55 -9.50 6.13 2.04
N HIS A 56 -9.59 4.80 2.05
CA HIS A 56 -9.38 3.98 0.85
C HIS A 56 -10.41 4.27 -0.24
N ILE A 57 -11.70 4.38 0.11
CA ILE A 57 -12.72 4.80 -0.86
C ILE A 57 -12.44 6.19 -1.40
N TRP A 58 -12.19 7.16 -0.51
CA TRP A 58 -11.91 8.54 -0.88
C TRP A 58 -10.73 8.66 -1.84
N SER A 59 -9.60 8.03 -1.52
CA SER A 59 -8.36 8.12 -2.30
C SER A 59 -8.46 7.43 -3.67
N LYS A 60 -9.37 6.46 -3.83
CA LYS A 60 -9.63 5.79 -5.12
C LYS A 60 -10.62 6.56 -5.99
N TRP A 61 -11.43 7.44 -5.41
CA TRP A 61 -12.49 8.15 -6.11
C TRP A 61 -11.93 9.13 -7.15
N HIS A 62 -12.50 9.10 -8.37
CA HIS A 62 -11.91 9.73 -9.55
C HIS A 62 -11.74 11.26 -9.45
N THR A 63 -12.58 11.95 -8.68
CA THR A 63 -12.46 13.40 -8.46
C THR A 63 -11.38 13.78 -7.44
N ASN A 64 -10.84 12.82 -6.69
CA ASN A 64 -9.84 13.08 -5.65
C ASN A 64 -8.41 12.75 -6.08
N LEU A 65 -8.19 12.30 -7.32
CA LEU A 65 -6.89 11.81 -7.78
C LEU A 65 -5.78 12.87 -7.66
N THR A 66 -6.08 14.14 -7.97
CA THR A 66 -5.12 15.24 -7.84
C THR A 66 -4.74 15.48 -6.38
N ILE A 67 -5.73 15.55 -5.48
CA ILE A 67 -5.49 15.77 -4.04
C ILE A 67 -4.73 14.57 -3.45
N ARG A 68 -5.03 13.35 -3.88
CA ARG A 68 -4.26 12.16 -3.48
C ARG A 68 -2.80 12.30 -3.88
N ASP A 69 -2.52 12.70 -5.12
CA ASP A 69 -1.15 12.90 -5.61
C ASP A 69 -0.42 13.95 -4.77
N GLU A 70 -1.09 15.05 -4.41
CA GLU A 70 -0.54 16.09 -3.51
C GLU A 70 -0.27 15.58 -2.08
N LEU A 71 -1.20 14.79 -1.51
CA LEU A 71 -1.00 14.19 -0.18
C LEU A 71 0.16 13.20 -0.18
N TYR A 72 0.29 12.38 -1.22
CA TYR A 72 1.40 11.44 -1.35
C TYR A 72 2.73 12.19 -1.49
N ALA A 73 2.76 13.27 -2.29
CA ALA A 73 3.93 14.13 -2.41
C ALA A 73 4.35 14.76 -1.07
N SER A 74 3.38 15.08 -0.19
CA SER A 74 3.68 15.65 1.13
C SER A 74 4.45 14.71 2.06
N ILE A 75 4.43 13.40 1.80
CA ILE A 75 5.14 12.36 2.56
C ILE A 75 6.25 11.67 1.72
N GLY A 76 6.74 12.34 0.67
CA GLY A 76 7.89 11.88 -0.13
C GLY A 76 7.56 10.92 -1.28
N TYR A 77 6.29 10.64 -1.55
CA TYR A 77 5.89 9.81 -2.70
C TYR A 77 5.66 10.66 -3.95
N HIS A 78 6.27 10.27 -5.05
CA HIS A 78 6.16 10.90 -6.35
C HIS A 78 5.48 9.96 -7.34
N LYS A 79 4.62 10.51 -8.21
CA LYS A 79 3.94 9.74 -9.23
C LYS A 79 4.92 9.29 -10.31
N ILE A 80 4.86 8.02 -10.69
CA ILE A 80 5.57 7.48 -11.86
C ILE A 80 4.86 8.00 -13.13
N PRO A 81 5.58 8.48 -14.15
CA PRO A 81 4.97 8.92 -15.40
C PRO A 81 4.06 7.83 -15.99
N VAL A 82 2.89 8.21 -16.49
CA VAL A 82 1.84 7.25 -16.89
C VAL A 82 2.32 6.30 -18.00
N GLU A 83 3.13 6.82 -18.92
CA GLU A 83 3.79 6.08 -20.00
C GLU A 83 4.88 5.11 -19.52
N LYS A 84 5.34 5.26 -18.27
CA LYS A 84 6.31 4.38 -17.59
C LYS A 84 5.68 3.50 -16.52
N SER A 85 4.40 3.71 -16.20
CA SER A 85 3.65 2.88 -15.27
C SER A 85 3.38 1.53 -15.93
N ILE A 86 4.25 0.56 -15.69
CA ILE A 86 4.15 -0.77 -16.28
C ILE A 86 3.31 -1.74 -15.43
N GLU A 87 2.84 -2.80 -16.07
CA GLU A 87 2.38 -3.99 -15.35
C GLU A 87 3.53 -4.65 -14.60
N PHE A 88 3.18 -5.37 -13.54
CA PHE A 88 4.15 -6.00 -12.65
C PHE A 88 5.04 -7.01 -13.40
N PRO A 89 6.37 -7.02 -13.20
CA PRO A 89 7.25 -7.98 -13.87
C PRO A 89 6.80 -9.42 -13.69
N ALA A 90 6.89 -10.22 -14.76
CA ALA A 90 6.43 -11.61 -14.76
C ALA A 90 7.11 -12.47 -13.67
N SER A 91 8.36 -12.16 -13.34
CA SER A 91 9.13 -12.79 -12.26
C SER A 91 8.45 -12.62 -10.89
N LEU A 92 7.81 -11.47 -10.67
CA LEU A 92 7.15 -11.14 -9.41
C LEU A 92 5.66 -11.48 -9.38
N GLN A 93 5.02 -11.71 -10.54
CA GLN A 93 3.60 -12.09 -10.61
C GLN A 93 3.27 -13.34 -9.79
N LYS A 94 4.20 -14.29 -9.66
CA LYS A 94 4.00 -15.56 -8.93
C LYS A 94 3.98 -15.42 -7.40
N ILE A 95 4.55 -14.34 -6.87
CA ILE A 95 4.67 -14.09 -5.42
C ILE A 95 3.91 -12.84 -4.98
N LYS A 96 3.33 -12.11 -5.94
CA LYS A 96 2.52 -10.93 -5.69
C LYS A 96 1.27 -11.32 -4.93
N MET A 97 0.96 -10.51 -3.92
CA MET A 97 -0.35 -10.54 -3.28
C MET A 97 -1.03 -9.21 -3.59
N THR A 98 -2.21 -9.26 -4.22
CA THR A 98 -2.99 -8.05 -4.46
C THR A 98 -3.49 -7.52 -3.13
N ASN A 99 -2.98 -6.36 -2.70
CA ASN A 99 -3.57 -5.62 -1.60
C ASN A 99 -4.88 -4.98 -2.12
N PRO A 100 -6.07 -5.39 -1.63
CA PRO A 100 -7.34 -4.82 -2.08
C PRO A 100 -7.45 -3.31 -1.84
N ASP A 101 -6.67 -2.79 -0.89
CA ASP A 101 -6.63 -1.37 -0.55
C ASP A 101 -5.63 -0.57 -1.40
N ALA A 102 -4.66 -1.25 -2.02
CA ALA A 102 -3.70 -0.66 -2.95
C ALA A 102 -3.76 -1.38 -4.32
N PRO A 103 -4.88 -1.26 -5.07
CA PRO A 103 -5.05 -1.95 -6.36
C PRO A 103 -4.09 -1.42 -7.42
N PHE A 104 -3.55 -0.22 -7.22
CA PHE A 104 -2.62 0.45 -8.11
C PHE A 104 -1.18 0.12 -7.73
N VAL A 105 -0.64 -0.90 -8.38
CA VAL A 105 0.75 -1.32 -8.20
C VAL A 105 1.64 -0.52 -9.16
N LEU A 106 2.83 -0.11 -8.71
CA LEU A 106 3.81 0.69 -9.48
C LEU A 106 3.32 2.05 -10.00
N LYS A 107 2.53 2.80 -9.23
CA LYS A 107 2.13 4.18 -9.59
C LYS A 107 2.93 5.29 -8.91
N TYR A 108 3.61 4.96 -7.82
CA TYR A 108 4.37 5.93 -7.04
C TYR A 108 5.72 5.35 -6.67
N TYR A 109 6.71 6.22 -6.59
CA TYR A 109 8.01 5.93 -6.03
C TYR A 109 8.34 6.89 -4.89
N ILE A 110 9.27 6.51 -4.04
CA ILE A 110 9.88 7.33 -3.00
C ILE A 110 11.40 7.23 -3.16
N GLU A 111 12.12 8.31 -2.87
CA GLU A 111 13.59 8.29 -2.90
C GLU A 111 14.15 7.86 -1.55
N LEU A 112 14.88 6.74 -1.53
CA LEU A 112 15.41 6.15 -0.30
C LEU A 112 16.93 6.08 -0.30
N GLU A 113 17.52 6.21 0.89
CA GLU A 113 18.96 6.14 1.12
C GLU A 113 19.28 4.91 1.97
N LYS A 114 20.21 4.07 1.51
CA LYS A 114 20.61 2.85 2.22
C LYS A 114 21.38 3.19 3.50
N VAL A 115 21.01 2.55 4.61
CA VAL A 115 21.75 2.65 5.87
C VAL A 115 23.21 2.23 5.64
N GLY A 116 24.15 3.08 6.08
CA GLY A 116 25.59 2.83 5.96
C GLY A 116 26.19 3.20 4.59
N ASP A 117 25.38 3.59 3.60
CA ASP A 117 25.90 4.14 2.35
C ASP A 117 26.28 5.62 2.54
N GLN A 118 27.58 5.91 2.48
CA GLN A 118 28.13 7.26 2.65
C GLN A 118 28.24 8.04 1.34
N SER A 119 27.87 7.44 0.20
CA SER A 119 27.93 8.10 -1.11
C SER A 119 26.84 9.16 -1.29
N GLY A 120 25.81 9.15 -0.45
CA GLY A 120 24.61 9.98 -0.62
C GLY A 120 23.72 9.50 -1.78
N LYS A 121 23.93 8.28 -2.28
CA LYS A 121 23.11 7.71 -3.35
C LYS A 121 21.67 7.53 -2.88
N LYS A 122 20.75 8.08 -3.67
CA LYS A 122 19.32 7.85 -3.55
C LYS A 122 18.86 6.79 -4.54
N TYR A 123 17.90 6.00 -4.12
CA TYR A 123 17.28 4.94 -4.90
C TYR A 123 15.81 5.27 -5.08
N LYS A 124 15.31 5.23 -6.32
CA LYS A 124 13.88 5.26 -6.56
C LYS A 124 13.28 3.92 -6.15
N CYS A 125 12.32 3.97 -5.24
CA CYS A 125 11.76 2.77 -4.64
C CYS A 125 10.23 2.80 -4.68
N THR A 126 9.58 1.70 -5.06
CA THR A 126 8.11 1.58 -5.04
C THR A 126 7.68 0.57 -3.97
N PRO A 127 6.60 0.84 -3.22
CA PRO A 127 6.09 -0.11 -2.25
C PRO A 127 5.56 -1.37 -2.94
N ILE A 128 5.77 -2.51 -2.29
CA ILE A 128 5.31 -3.83 -2.70
C ILE A 128 4.84 -4.62 -1.49
N LEU A 129 3.80 -5.44 -1.72
CA LEU A 129 3.38 -6.51 -0.82
C LEU A 129 3.56 -7.84 -1.54
N HIS A 130 4.38 -8.74 -0.98
CA HIS A 130 4.61 -10.06 -1.56
C HIS A 130 4.68 -11.14 -0.48
N ALA A 131 4.57 -12.40 -0.90
CA ALA A 131 4.73 -13.54 -0.02
C ALA A 131 6.22 -13.73 0.36
N SER A 132 6.52 -13.97 1.63
CA SER A 132 7.85 -14.37 2.11
C SER A 132 8.23 -15.79 1.66
N ARG A 133 7.23 -16.65 1.45
CA ARG A 133 7.36 -18.06 1.09
C ARG A 133 6.05 -18.61 0.53
N LEU A 134 6.11 -19.82 -0.02
CA LEU A 134 4.91 -20.58 -0.38
C LEU A 134 4.09 -20.91 0.88
N PHE A 135 2.77 -20.91 0.73
CA PHE A 135 1.86 -21.25 1.81
C PHE A 135 2.09 -22.67 2.32
N ASP A 136 2.24 -22.81 3.63
CA ASP A 136 2.36 -24.10 4.31
C ASP A 136 1.51 -24.11 5.59
N PRO A 137 0.36 -24.80 5.61
CA PRO A 137 -0.52 -24.82 6.78
C PRO A 137 0.12 -25.43 8.03
N GLN A 138 1.26 -26.13 7.91
CA GLN A 138 2.02 -26.63 9.07
C GLN A 138 2.83 -25.54 9.76
N ILE A 139 3.21 -24.47 9.04
CA ILE A 139 3.93 -23.32 9.58
C ILE A 139 2.95 -22.33 10.19
N SER A 140 1.97 -21.91 9.41
CA SER A 140 0.90 -21.03 9.86
C SER A 140 -0.28 -21.05 8.91
N THR A 141 -1.48 -20.95 9.46
CA THR A 141 -2.73 -20.72 8.71
C THR A 141 -3.10 -19.24 8.64
N ASN A 142 -2.36 -18.36 9.33
CA ASN A 142 -2.61 -16.93 9.34
C ASN A 142 -1.98 -16.29 8.10
N PHE A 143 -2.81 -15.70 7.24
CA PHE A 143 -2.40 -15.03 6.02
C PHE A 143 -1.32 -13.96 6.24
N PHE A 144 -1.43 -13.18 7.32
CA PHE A 144 -0.50 -12.08 7.63
C PHE A 144 0.93 -12.57 7.90
N ASP A 145 1.10 -13.81 8.34
CA ASP A 145 2.44 -14.37 8.64
C ASP A 145 3.27 -14.62 7.38
N TYR A 146 2.63 -14.58 6.20
CA TYR A 146 3.29 -14.74 4.91
C TYR A 146 3.57 -13.40 4.22
N LEU A 147 3.00 -12.30 4.71
CA LEU A 147 3.10 -10.99 4.05
C LEU A 147 4.41 -10.29 4.37
N VAL A 148 5.08 -9.79 3.33
CA VAL A 148 6.22 -8.87 3.45
C VAL A 148 5.86 -7.57 2.77
N ALA A 149 5.76 -6.50 3.56
CA ALA A 149 5.68 -5.14 3.06
C ALA A 149 7.11 -4.57 2.98
N THR A 150 7.53 -4.17 1.79
CA THR A 150 8.87 -3.64 1.53
C THR A 150 8.84 -2.72 0.31
N THR A 151 10.00 -2.27 -0.18
CA THR A 151 10.10 -1.57 -1.46
C THR A 151 10.98 -2.31 -2.47
N LEU A 152 10.64 -2.19 -3.75
CA LEU A 152 11.49 -2.57 -4.88
C LEU A 152 12.33 -1.38 -5.32
N ILE A 153 13.60 -1.60 -5.62
CA ILE A 153 14.45 -0.60 -6.28
C ILE A 153 14.12 -0.57 -7.78
N LEU A 154 13.92 0.63 -8.30
CA LEU A 154 13.62 0.92 -9.68
C LEU A 154 14.84 1.45 -10.43
N ASP A 155 14.85 1.26 -11.73
CA ASP A 155 15.72 2.00 -12.64
C ASP A 155 15.36 3.49 -12.65
N ASP A 156 16.37 4.36 -12.73
CA ASP A 156 16.18 5.80 -12.60
C ASP A 156 15.46 6.43 -13.80
N GLU A 157 15.57 5.83 -15.00
CA GLU A 157 14.97 6.36 -16.22
C GLU A 157 13.69 5.62 -16.60
N SER A 158 13.70 4.28 -16.54
CA SER A 158 12.57 3.47 -16.98
C SER A 158 11.49 3.30 -15.92
N TYR A 159 11.81 3.46 -14.63
CA TYR A 159 10.95 3.12 -13.48
C TYR A 159 10.55 1.64 -13.41
N GLU A 160 11.22 0.79 -14.18
CA GLU A 160 11.05 -0.65 -14.07
C GLU A 160 11.85 -1.19 -12.88
N PRO A 161 11.38 -2.24 -12.19
CA PRO A 161 12.19 -2.89 -11.16
C PRO A 161 13.52 -3.37 -11.74
N LEU A 162 14.62 -3.10 -11.04
CA LEU A 162 15.94 -3.54 -11.47
C LEU A 162 16.00 -5.06 -11.59
N GLU A 163 16.73 -5.56 -12.60
CA GLU A 163 17.04 -6.99 -12.74
C GLU A 163 18.55 -7.22 -12.52
N PRO A 164 18.97 -8.13 -11.61
CA PRO A 164 18.11 -8.95 -10.74
C PRO A 164 17.34 -8.10 -9.73
N ILE A 165 16.13 -8.55 -9.37
CA ILE A 165 15.26 -7.87 -8.40
C ILE A 165 16.02 -7.52 -7.12
N GLN A 166 15.95 -6.24 -6.76
CA GLN A 166 16.52 -5.71 -5.54
C GLN A 166 15.44 -5.05 -4.68
N TYR A 167 15.50 -5.33 -3.39
CA TYR A 167 14.64 -4.72 -2.39
C TYR A 167 15.42 -3.72 -1.56
N LEU A 168 14.70 -2.76 -0.99
CA LEU A 168 15.17 -1.93 0.11
C LEU A 168 14.08 -1.90 1.18
N SER A 169 14.31 -2.60 2.29
CA SER A 169 13.31 -2.64 3.36
C SER A 169 13.19 -1.28 4.04
N TYR A 170 12.04 -1.03 4.68
CA TYR A 170 11.77 0.21 5.40
C TYR A 170 12.80 0.47 6.52
N THR A 171 13.34 -0.58 7.14
CA THR A 171 14.35 -0.51 8.20
C THR A 171 15.77 -0.33 7.67
N GLU A 172 16.04 -0.70 6.42
CA GLU A 172 17.34 -0.49 5.75
C GLU A 172 17.40 0.86 5.03
N ALA A 173 16.29 1.59 4.97
CA ALA A 173 16.20 2.93 4.41
C ALA A 173 16.29 4.00 5.52
N SER A 174 17.44 4.67 5.60
CA SER A 174 17.77 5.64 6.66
C SER A 174 16.84 6.86 6.70
N ASN A 175 16.21 7.20 5.58
CA ASN A 175 15.37 8.38 5.42
C ASN A 175 13.87 8.04 5.26
N PHE A 176 13.46 6.76 5.36
CA PHE A 176 12.06 6.38 5.13
C PHE A 176 11.12 6.96 6.19
N PHE A 177 11.37 6.67 7.47
CA PHE A 177 10.53 7.16 8.57
C PHE A 177 10.65 8.69 8.79
N HIS A 178 11.71 9.33 8.29
CA HIS A 178 11.81 10.79 8.26
C HIS A 178 10.83 11.41 7.26
N GLN A 179 10.54 10.72 6.15
CA GLN A 179 9.61 11.19 5.13
C GLN A 179 8.15 10.90 5.49
N ILE A 180 7.85 9.66 5.88
CA ILE A 180 6.46 9.22 6.08
C ILE A 180 5.96 9.35 7.53
N GLY A 181 6.88 9.59 8.48
CA GLY A 181 6.60 9.55 9.91
C GLY A 181 6.39 8.14 10.46
N TYR A 182 5.99 8.05 11.74
CA TYR A 182 5.68 6.79 12.43
C TYR A 182 4.17 6.56 12.47
N ASN A 183 3.52 6.61 11.32
CA ASN A 183 2.07 6.44 11.18
C ASN A 183 1.65 4.97 11.03
N THR A 184 2.61 4.05 10.98
CA THR A 184 2.41 2.61 10.81
C THR A 184 3.30 1.84 11.79
N ASN A 185 2.82 0.69 12.28
CA ASN A 185 3.62 -0.22 13.10
C ASN A 185 4.41 -1.22 12.22
N TYR A 186 4.90 -0.78 11.06
CA TYR A 186 5.80 -1.59 10.24
C TYR A 186 7.17 -1.64 10.92
N THR A 187 7.28 -2.48 11.95
CA THR A 187 8.50 -2.78 12.72
C THR A 187 8.51 -4.25 13.09
#